data_AF-A0A7T8JZY9-F1
#
_entry.id   AF-A0A7T8JZY9-F1
#
_cell.length_a   1.000
_cell.length_b   1.000
_cell.length_c   1.000
_cell.angle_alpha   90.00
_cell.angle_beta   90.00
_cell.angle_gamma   90.00
#
_symmetry.space_group_name_H-M   'P 1'
#
loop_
_entity.id
_entity.type
_entity.pdbx_description
1 polymer ?
#
loop_
_entity_poly.entity_id
_entity_poly.type
_entity_poly.pdbx_seq_one_letter_code
_entity_poly.pdbx_strand_id
1 'polypeptide(L)'
;RPFASHGQYLAHSGSLCCIYLLLQGSAAMEFKGLMNLYNTSQVIACMIMWINTWRGGWFSEYNWLCQDVDRNPDPNSSAMLMLMTCYYFYLSKLLDFVDTIFFVIRKKNNQITNLHVIHHAIMPIYTWIGVRWIPGGQETFVALINCFIHVLMYGYYFLSSLGPWVKPYLWWKKYLTSLQMIQFIMVGSKCLLVVSGAVSCGYPREWSFVTLILMVMFYHLFNEFYKASYSASKAKQNGVKSS
;
A
#
# COMPACT_ATOMS: atom_id res chain seq x y z
N ARG A 1 27.91 13.49 -15.52
CA ARG A 1 28.47 12.17 -15.13
C ARG A 1 28.85 12.25 -13.66
N PRO A 2 28.06 11.62 -12.76
CA PRO A 2 28.69 10.72 -11.79
C PRO A 2 27.74 9.53 -11.49
N PHE A 3 27.94 8.39 -12.14
CA PHE A 3 27.22 7.14 -11.84
C PHE A 3 28.18 5.94 -11.70
N ALA A 4 29.48 6.21 -11.52
CA ALA A 4 30.51 5.17 -11.50
C ALA A 4 30.73 4.51 -10.12
N SER A 5 30.15 5.01 -9.02
CA SER A 5 30.54 4.55 -7.67
C SER A 5 29.61 3.54 -6.99
N HIS A 6 28.45 3.18 -7.56
CA HIS A 6 27.53 2.20 -6.94
C HIS A 6 27.64 0.76 -7.47
N GLY A 7 28.51 0.51 -8.46
CA GLY A 7 28.68 -0.81 -9.06
C GLY A 7 29.48 -1.82 -8.23
N GLN A 8 30.14 -1.40 -7.14
CA GLN A 8 31.09 -2.25 -6.41
C GLN A 8 30.46 -3.17 -5.35
N TYR A 9 29.21 -2.96 -4.94
CA TYR A 9 28.58 -3.76 -3.87
C TYR A 9 27.75 -4.97 -4.36
N LEU A 10 27.54 -5.13 -5.67
CA LEU A 10 26.72 -6.20 -6.26
C LEU A 10 27.54 -7.35 -6.89
N ALA A 11 28.86 -7.36 -6.67
CA ALA A 11 29.78 -8.33 -7.28
C ALA A 11 29.70 -9.76 -6.70
N HIS A 12 28.98 -9.98 -5.59
CA HIS A 12 28.97 -11.29 -4.91
C HIS A 12 27.84 -12.25 -5.33
N SER A 13 26.96 -11.86 -6.26
CA SER A 13 25.84 -12.69 -6.69
C SER A 13 25.78 -12.77 -8.22
N GLY A 14 26.66 -13.57 -8.84
CA GLY A 14 26.85 -13.66 -10.29
C GLY A 14 25.56 -13.83 -11.11
N SER A 15 24.54 -14.50 -10.57
CA SER A 15 23.25 -14.70 -11.23
C SER A 15 22.38 -13.42 -11.27
N LEU A 16 22.37 -12.63 -10.20
CA LEU A 16 21.62 -11.37 -10.13
C LEU A 16 22.28 -10.27 -10.98
N CYS A 17 23.62 -10.26 -11.04
CA CYS A 17 24.38 -9.37 -11.91
C CYS A 17 24.11 -9.66 -13.41
N CYS A 18 24.09 -10.93 -13.81
CA CYS A 18 23.74 -11.32 -15.18
C CYS A 18 22.31 -10.92 -15.56
N ILE A 19 21.31 -11.13 -14.69
CA ILE A 19 19.93 -10.69 -14.94
C ILE A 19 19.86 -9.17 -15.06
N TYR A 20 20.55 -8.43 -14.18
CA TYR A 20 20.62 -6.97 -14.22
C TYR A 20 21.26 -6.45 -15.52
N LEU A 21 22.36 -7.06 -15.96
CA LEU A 21 23.06 -6.71 -17.21
C LEU A 21 22.22 -7.06 -18.46
N LEU A 22 21.52 -8.20 -18.45
CA LEU A 22 20.59 -8.60 -19.52
C LEU A 22 19.40 -7.64 -19.63
N LEU A 23 18.89 -7.13 -18.50
CA LEU A 23 17.81 -6.13 -18.47
C LEU A 23 18.30 -4.73 -18.88
N GLN A 24 19.58 -4.40 -18.69
CA GLN A 24 20.14 -3.14 -19.19
C GLN A 24 20.26 -3.13 -20.72
N GLY A 25 20.61 -4.26 -21.33
CA GLY A 25 20.79 -4.40 -22.79
C GLY A 25 19.50 -4.48 -23.62
N SER A 26 18.35 -4.79 -23.02
CA SER A 26 17.07 -4.93 -23.74
C SER A 26 16.30 -3.61 -23.88
N ALA A 27 15.49 -3.46 -24.93
CA ALA A 27 14.59 -2.30 -25.08
C ALA A 27 13.50 -2.31 -23.97
N ALA A 28 13.02 -1.14 -23.57
CA ALA A 28 11.93 -1.05 -22.60
C ALA A 28 10.66 -1.73 -23.16
N MET A 29 10.18 -2.76 -22.50
CA MET A 29 8.98 -3.50 -22.93
C MET A 29 7.73 -2.88 -22.30
N GLU A 30 6.71 -2.58 -23.11
CA GLU A 30 5.48 -1.95 -22.63
C GLU A 30 4.26 -2.86 -22.81
N PHE A 31 3.93 -3.62 -21.76
CA PHE A 31 2.76 -4.53 -21.75
C PHE A 31 1.50 -3.83 -21.26
N LYS A 32 1.00 -2.84 -22.01
CA LYS A 32 -0.16 -2.03 -21.59
C LYS A 32 -1.40 -2.87 -21.28
N GLY A 33 -1.73 -3.86 -22.12
CA GLY A 33 -2.88 -4.74 -21.91
C GLY A 33 -2.80 -5.54 -20.61
N LEU A 34 -1.63 -6.14 -20.34
CA LEU A 34 -1.38 -6.89 -19.11
C LEU A 34 -1.44 -6.00 -17.86
N MET A 35 -0.86 -4.80 -17.92
CA MET A 35 -0.88 -3.84 -16.82
C MET A 35 -2.31 -3.32 -16.56
N ASN A 36 -3.11 -3.11 -17.60
CA ASN A 36 -4.51 -2.74 -17.46
C ASN A 36 -5.32 -3.87 -16.82
N LEU A 37 -5.13 -5.11 -17.27
CA LEU A 37 -5.77 -6.28 -16.68
C LEU A 37 -5.40 -6.41 -15.19
N TYR A 38 -4.12 -6.25 -14.85
CA TYR A 38 -3.63 -6.28 -13.47
C TYR A 38 -4.21 -5.14 -12.61
N ASN A 39 -4.21 -3.90 -13.09
CA ASN A 39 -4.78 -2.78 -12.34
C ASN A 39 -6.30 -2.98 -12.12
N THR A 40 -7.01 -3.46 -13.13
CA THR A 40 -8.45 -3.77 -13.02
C THR A 40 -8.70 -4.91 -12.04
N SER A 41 -7.90 -5.98 -12.06
CA SER A 41 -8.07 -7.08 -11.11
C SER A 41 -7.78 -6.64 -9.67
N GLN A 42 -6.78 -5.76 -9.47
CA GLN A 42 -6.50 -5.15 -8.18
C GLN A 42 -7.67 -4.29 -7.67
N VAL A 43 -8.29 -3.48 -8.54
CA VAL A 43 -9.49 -2.69 -8.18
C VAL A 43 -10.63 -3.62 -7.74
N ILE A 44 -10.92 -4.68 -8.50
CA ILE A 44 -11.99 -5.63 -8.18
C ILE A 44 -11.69 -6.35 -6.86
N ALA A 45 -10.47 -6.86 -6.69
CA ALA A 45 -10.06 -7.55 -5.47
C ALA A 45 -10.14 -6.65 -4.24
N CYS A 46 -9.65 -5.41 -4.33
CA CYS A 46 -9.75 -4.43 -3.24
C CYS A 46 -11.20 -4.06 -2.94
N MET A 47 -12.06 -3.93 -3.94
CA MET A 47 -13.48 -3.66 -3.74
C MET A 47 -14.18 -4.82 -3.02
N ILE A 48 -13.90 -6.08 -3.41
CA ILE A 48 -14.44 -7.26 -2.75
C ILE A 48 -13.99 -7.33 -1.29
N MET A 49 -12.69 -7.16 -1.03
CA MET A 49 -12.16 -7.14 0.34
C MET A 49 -12.77 -6.02 1.17
N TRP A 50 -12.93 -4.83 0.60
CA TRP A 50 -13.57 -3.70 1.27
C TRP A 50 -15.02 -4.01 1.67
N ILE A 51 -15.82 -4.56 0.75
CA ILE A 51 -17.19 -5.00 1.05
C ILE A 51 -17.20 -6.10 2.12
N ASN A 52 -16.26 -7.04 2.07
CA ASN A 52 -16.18 -8.10 3.07
C ASN A 52 -15.75 -7.57 4.44
N THR A 53 -14.90 -6.55 4.54
CA THR A 53 -14.59 -5.92 5.83
C THR A 53 -15.81 -5.25 6.46
N TRP A 54 -16.69 -4.65 5.66
CA TRP A 54 -17.97 -4.13 6.15
C TRP A 54 -18.88 -5.25 6.68
N ARG A 55 -19.07 -6.30 5.87
CA ARG A 55 -19.93 -7.46 6.22
C ARG A 55 -19.38 -8.31 7.35
N GLY A 56 -18.06 -8.38 7.49
CA GLY A 56 -17.36 -9.17 8.49
C GLY A 56 -17.24 -8.48 9.86
N GLY A 57 -17.82 -7.29 10.02
CA GLY A 57 -17.91 -6.67 11.35
C GLY A 57 -18.08 -5.16 11.33
N TRP A 58 -17.36 -4.43 10.49
CA TRP A 58 -17.29 -2.95 10.61
C TRP A 58 -18.63 -2.24 10.38
N PHE A 59 -19.57 -2.80 9.63
CA PHE A 59 -20.91 -2.22 9.46
C PHE A 59 -21.96 -2.79 10.43
N SER A 60 -21.65 -3.89 11.09
CA SER A 60 -22.62 -4.70 11.83
C SER A 60 -22.32 -4.69 13.33
N GLU A 61 -21.24 -5.36 13.73
CA GLU A 61 -21.05 -5.81 15.12
C GLU A 61 -19.82 -5.17 15.78
N TYR A 62 -18.88 -4.65 14.98
CA TYR A 62 -17.60 -4.16 15.50
C TYR A 62 -17.76 -2.82 16.21
N ASN A 63 -17.09 -2.69 17.34
CA ASN A 63 -16.95 -1.43 18.04
C ASN A 63 -15.89 -0.55 17.36
N TRP A 64 -16.31 0.63 16.92
CA TRP A 64 -15.45 1.61 16.23
C TRP A 64 -14.33 2.20 17.10
N LEU A 65 -14.43 2.12 18.43
CA LEU A 65 -13.38 2.57 19.34
C LEU A 65 -12.30 1.50 19.52
N CYS A 66 -12.68 0.28 19.90
CA CYS A 66 -11.77 -0.84 20.15
C CYS A 66 -12.52 -2.15 19.97
N GLN A 67 -11.98 -3.06 19.16
CA GLN A 67 -12.59 -4.37 18.88
C GLN A 67 -11.60 -5.53 19.09
N ASP A 68 -12.02 -6.57 19.82
CA ASP A 68 -11.26 -7.82 19.93
C ASP A 68 -11.39 -8.68 18.67
N VAL A 69 -10.50 -9.67 18.55
CA VAL A 69 -10.63 -10.74 17.57
C VAL A 69 -11.78 -11.68 17.97
N ASP A 70 -12.82 -11.71 17.16
CA ASP A 70 -13.82 -12.79 17.20
C ASP A 70 -13.19 -14.08 16.67
N ARG A 71 -13.27 -15.15 17.47
CA ARG A 71 -12.69 -16.48 17.18
C ARG A 71 -13.76 -17.54 16.95
N ASN A 72 -14.99 -17.15 16.62
CA ASN A 72 -16.06 -18.09 16.28
C ASN A 72 -15.61 -19.00 15.11
N PRO A 73 -15.57 -20.34 15.30
CA PRO A 73 -15.11 -21.27 14.27
C PRO A 73 -16.16 -21.60 13.22
N ASP A 74 -17.42 -21.14 13.37
CA ASP A 74 -18.48 -21.41 12.41
C ASP A 74 -18.11 -20.87 11.01
N PRO A 75 -18.07 -21.72 9.96
CA PRO A 75 -17.77 -21.31 8.59
C PRO A 75 -18.66 -20.20 8.04
N ASN A 76 -19.89 -20.07 8.54
CA ASN A 76 -20.87 -19.08 8.08
C ASN A 76 -20.88 -17.80 8.92
N SER A 77 -20.02 -17.69 9.93
CA SER A 77 -19.93 -16.50 10.80
C SER A 77 -19.26 -15.32 10.11
N SER A 78 -19.56 -14.10 10.59
CA SER A 78 -18.87 -12.87 10.21
C SER A 78 -17.37 -12.92 10.58
N ALA A 79 -17.03 -13.59 11.69
CA ALA A 79 -15.65 -13.84 12.11
C ALA A 79 -14.86 -14.62 11.05
N MET A 80 -15.42 -15.71 10.52
CA MET A 80 -14.77 -16.49 9.47
C MET A 80 -14.63 -15.68 8.18
N LEU A 81 -15.64 -14.89 7.80
CA LEU A 81 -15.55 -13.98 6.66
C LEU A 81 -14.41 -12.96 6.85
N MET A 82 -14.26 -12.39 8.06
CA MET A 82 -13.18 -11.46 8.37
C MET A 82 -11.81 -12.15 8.31
N LEU A 83 -11.66 -13.35 8.85
CA LEU A 83 -10.42 -14.14 8.78
C LEU A 83 -10.03 -14.40 7.32
N MET A 84 -10.98 -14.86 6.49
CA MET A 84 -10.74 -15.09 5.07
C MET A 84 -10.35 -13.79 4.36
N THR A 85 -10.98 -12.68 4.72
CA THR A 85 -10.63 -11.35 4.19
C THR A 85 -9.21 -10.94 4.60
N CYS A 86 -8.79 -11.21 5.84
CA CYS A 86 -7.40 -10.98 6.28
C CYS A 86 -6.41 -11.83 5.47
N TYR A 87 -6.77 -13.07 5.16
CA TYR A 87 -5.95 -13.94 4.33
C TYR A 87 -5.83 -13.44 2.88
N TYR A 88 -6.94 -13.05 2.25
CA TYR A 88 -6.91 -12.43 0.92
C TYR A 88 -6.15 -11.10 0.93
N PHE A 89 -6.25 -10.33 2.01
CA PHE A 89 -5.48 -9.09 2.16
C PHE A 89 -3.98 -9.38 2.21
N TYR A 90 -3.54 -10.40 2.96
CA TYR A 90 -2.15 -10.87 2.92
C TYR A 90 -1.70 -11.27 1.51
N LEU A 91 -2.49 -12.10 0.81
CA LEU A 91 -2.19 -12.48 -0.57
C LEU A 91 -2.08 -11.27 -1.51
N SER A 92 -2.92 -10.25 -1.31
CA SER A 92 -2.82 -9.01 -2.10
C SER A 92 -1.48 -8.29 -1.91
N LYS A 93 -0.88 -8.35 -0.70
CA LYS A 93 0.44 -7.76 -0.45
C LYS A 93 1.58 -8.53 -1.10
N LEU A 94 1.42 -9.83 -1.31
CA LEU A 94 2.34 -10.60 -2.16
C LEU A 94 2.16 -10.23 -3.64
N LEU A 95 0.92 -10.05 -4.10
CA LEU A 95 0.64 -9.65 -5.48
C LEU A 95 1.17 -8.24 -5.79
N ASP A 96 1.18 -7.34 -4.81
CA ASP A 96 1.73 -5.99 -4.92
C ASP A 96 3.24 -5.99 -5.30
N PHE A 97 3.99 -7.11 -5.17
CA PHE A 97 5.34 -7.21 -5.73
C PHE A 97 5.38 -7.12 -7.26
N VAL A 98 4.29 -7.46 -7.93
CA VAL A 98 4.14 -7.34 -9.39
C VAL A 98 4.28 -5.89 -9.86
N ASP A 99 3.92 -4.90 -9.03
CA ASP A 99 4.16 -3.48 -9.33
C ASP A 99 5.65 -3.20 -9.55
N THR A 100 6.49 -3.77 -8.70
CA THR A 100 7.95 -3.64 -8.78
C THR A 100 8.47 -4.29 -10.06
N ILE A 101 7.94 -5.47 -10.41
CA ILE A 101 8.29 -6.17 -11.66
C ILE A 101 7.95 -5.28 -12.86
N PHE A 102 6.76 -4.65 -12.89
CA PHE A 102 6.38 -3.73 -13.95
C PHE A 102 7.29 -2.49 -14.01
N PHE A 103 7.70 -1.91 -12.87
CA PHE A 103 8.62 -0.77 -12.86
C PHE A 103 9.99 -1.14 -13.41
N VAL A 104 10.53 -2.31 -13.04
CA VAL A 104 11.83 -2.80 -13.54
C VAL A 104 11.77 -3.06 -15.04
N ILE A 105 10.76 -3.80 -15.52
CA ILE A 105 10.62 -4.14 -16.95
C ILE A 105 10.45 -2.89 -17.82
N ARG A 106 9.72 -1.87 -17.34
CA ARG A 106 9.52 -0.60 -18.05
C ARG A 106 10.69 0.38 -17.90
N LYS A 107 11.75 -0.01 -17.18
CA LYS A 107 12.89 0.86 -16.82
C LYS A 107 12.45 2.16 -16.13
N LYS A 108 11.37 2.11 -15.34
CA LYS A 108 10.85 3.25 -14.57
C LYS A 108 11.44 3.25 -13.15
N ASN A 109 12.76 3.26 -13.07
CA ASN A 109 13.50 3.20 -11.79
C ASN A 109 13.19 4.39 -10.88
N ASN A 110 12.74 5.52 -11.43
CA ASN A 110 12.26 6.66 -10.65
C ASN A 110 10.98 6.38 -9.85
N GLN A 111 10.25 5.30 -10.15
CA GLN A 111 9.09 4.85 -9.38
C GLN A 111 9.49 3.91 -8.23
N ILE A 112 10.67 3.28 -8.30
CA ILE A 112 11.23 2.41 -7.25
C ILE A 112 11.91 3.31 -6.21
N THR A 113 11.09 3.98 -5.41
CA THR A 113 11.55 4.89 -4.35
C THR A 113 11.84 4.13 -3.05
N ASN A 114 12.55 4.76 -2.10
CA ASN A 114 12.74 4.21 -0.76
C ASN A 114 11.39 3.89 -0.09
N LEU A 115 10.40 4.79 -0.23
CA LEU A 115 9.04 4.57 0.26
C LEU A 115 8.44 3.27 -0.31
N HIS A 116 8.54 3.08 -1.64
CA HIS A 116 8.03 1.90 -2.33
C HIS A 116 8.69 0.62 -1.80
N VAL A 117 10.02 0.58 -1.77
CA VAL A 117 10.75 -0.63 -1.37
C VAL A 117 10.49 -0.97 0.10
N ILE A 118 10.55 0.01 1.00
CA ILE A 118 10.29 -0.21 2.44
C ILE A 118 8.86 -0.71 2.66
N HIS A 119 7.88 -0.09 2.01
CA HIS A 119 6.48 -0.49 2.13
C HIS A 119 6.24 -1.93 1.62
N HIS A 120 6.65 -2.24 0.39
CA HIS A 120 6.41 -3.56 -0.19
C HIS A 120 7.24 -4.67 0.49
N ALA A 121 8.35 -4.34 1.16
CA ALA A 121 9.10 -5.31 1.96
C ALA A 121 8.41 -5.62 3.31
N ILE A 122 7.89 -4.61 4.00
CA ILE A 122 7.33 -4.76 5.36
C ILE A 122 5.90 -5.30 5.31
N MET A 123 5.06 -4.83 4.39
CA MET A 123 3.62 -5.13 4.40
C MET A 123 3.29 -6.63 4.33
N PRO A 124 3.94 -7.46 3.50
CA PRO A 124 3.66 -8.89 3.47
C PRO A 124 4.03 -9.61 4.77
N ILE A 125 5.12 -9.20 5.42
CA ILE A 125 5.56 -9.77 6.70
C ILE A 125 4.58 -9.39 7.80
N TYR A 126 4.19 -8.11 7.85
CA TYR A 126 3.21 -7.60 8.81
C TYR A 126 1.87 -8.33 8.69
N THR A 127 1.32 -8.44 7.47
CA THR A 127 0.02 -9.07 7.25
C THR A 127 0.06 -10.59 7.45
N TRP A 128 1.19 -11.25 7.18
CA TRP A 128 1.39 -12.67 7.50
C TRP A 128 1.30 -12.93 9.01
N ILE A 129 2.00 -12.14 9.82
CA ILE A 129 1.95 -12.27 11.28
C ILE A 129 0.53 -12.02 11.78
N GLY A 130 -0.12 -10.97 11.27
CA GLY A 130 -1.51 -10.63 11.60
C GLY A 130 -2.48 -11.77 11.31
N VAL A 131 -2.51 -12.31 10.08
CA VAL A 131 -3.44 -13.40 9.74
C VAL A 131 -3.11 -14.70 10.49
N ARG A 132 -1.83 -14.97 10.78
CA ARG A 132 -1.44 -16.22 11.43
C ARG A 132 -1.86 -16.30 12.89
N TRP A 133 -1.86 -15.17 13.59
CA TRP A 133 -2.00 -15.12 15.06
C TRP A 133 -3.20 -14.31 15.54
N ILE A 134 -3.56 -13.24 14.83
CA ILE A 134 -4.55 -12.24 15.26
C ILE A 134 -5.49 -11.89 14.08
N PRO A 135 -6.13 -12.88 13.42
CA PRO A 135 -6.93 -12.64 12.21
C PRO A 135 -8.29 -12.02 12.55
N GLY A 136 -8.34 -10.70 12.73
CA GLY A 136 -9.57 -10.00 13.06
C GLY A 136 -9.37 -8.79 13.96
N GLY A 137 -10.49 -8.28 14.47
CA GLY A 137 -10.49 -7.22 15.48
C GLY A 137 -10.05 -5.86 14.95
N GLN A 138 -9.59 -5.00 15.86
CA GLN A 138 -9.29 -3.59 15.63
C GLN A 138 -8.36 -3.34 14.43
N GLU A 139 -7.32 -4.18 14.24
CA GLU A 139 -6.33 -3.96 13.19
C GLU A 139 -6.86 -4.20 11.77
N THR A 140 -8.00 -4.88 11.63
CA THR A 140 -8.67 -5.00 10.32
C THR A 140 -9.21 -3.66 9.81
N PHE A 141 -9.23 -2.63 10.67
CA PHE A 141 -9.47 -1.25 10.24
C PHE A 141 -8.42 -0.78 9.23
N VAL A 142 -7.18 -1.26 9.35
CA VAL A 142 -6.13 -1.02 8.35
C VAL A 142 -6.56 -1.56 6.99
N ALA A 143 -7.04 -2.80 6.94
CA ALA A 143 -7.50 -3.42 5.70
C ALA A 143 -8.71 -2.68 5.12
N LEU A 144 -9.70 -2.31 5.95
CA LEU A 144 -10.87 -1.53 5.54
C LEU A 144 -10.47 -0.24 4.81
N ILE A 145 -9.64 0.59 5.44
CA ILE A 145 -9.26 1.89 4.84
C ILE A 145 -8.26 1.70 3.69
N ASN A 146 -7.33 0.75 3.80
CA ASN A 146 -6.33 0.49 2.76
C ASN A 146 -6.99 -0.01 1.47
N CYS A 147 -7.93 -0.95 1.56
CA CYS A 147 -8.64 -1.46 0.38
C CYS A 147 -9.44 -0.35 -0.31
N PHE A 148 -10.11 0.53 0.44
CA PHE A 148 -10.79 1.69 -0.13
C PHE A 148 -9.83 2.62 -0.88
N ILE A 149 -8.68 2.96 -0.28
CA ILE A 149 -7.69 3.81 -0.91
C ILE A 149 -7.04 3.12 -2.12
N HIS A 150 -6.82 1.80 -2.05
CA HIS A 150 -6.28 1.02 -3.17
C HIS A 150 -7.26 0.95 -4.35
N VAL A 151 -8.57 0.88 -4.12
CA VAL A 151 -9.57 1.04 -5.19
C VAL A 151 -9.35 2.37 -5.93
N LEU A 152 -9.17 3.48 -5.20
CA LEU A 152 -8.93 4.80 -5.80
C LEU A 152 -7.55 4.88 -6.50
N MET A 153 -6.51 4.30 -5.90
CA MET A 153 -5.14 4.32 -6.40
C MET A 153 -4.98 3.50 -7.68
N TYR A 154 -5.43 2.24 -7.69
CA TYR A 154 -5.39 1.40 -8.88
C TYR A 154 -6.38 1.88 -9.95
N GLY A 155 -7.51 2.47 -9.55
CA GLY A 155 -8.40 3.19 -10.45
C GLY A 155 -7.71 4.36 -11.15
N TYR A 156 -6.92 5.15 -10.42
CA TYR A 156 -6.08 6.19 -11.00
C TYR A 156 -5.03 5.61 -11.95
N TYR A 157 -4.37 4.49 -11.61
CA TYR A 157 -3.38 3.86 -12.48
C TYR A 157 -4.00 3.34 -13.78
N PHE A 158 -5.17 2.71 -13.71
CA PHE A 158 -5.95 2.32 -14.87
C PHE A 158 -6.32 3.53 -15.75
N LEU A 159 -6.85 4.61 -15.18
CA LEU A 159 -7.17 5.80 -15.96
C LEU A 159 -5.93 6.43 -16.58
N SER A 160 -4.80 6.41 -15.87
CA SER A 160 -3.53 6.95 -16.37
C SER A 160 -2.93 6.16 -17.54
N SER A 161 -3.30 4.88 -17.70
CA SER A 161 -2.84 4.03 -18.78
C SER A 161 -3.70 4.12 -20.04
N LEU A 162 -4.90 4.70 -19.98
CA LEU A 162 -5.78 4.93 -21.13
C LEU A 162 -5.19 5.91 -22.16
N GLY A 163 -4.16 6.67 -21.80
CA GLY A 163 -3.37 7.47 -22.73
C GLY A 163 -3.29 8.96 -22.38
N PRO A 164 -2.63 9.77 -23.23
CA PRO A 164 -2.39 11.19 -22.96
C PRO A 164 -3.65 12.03 -22.79
N TRP A 165 -4.73 11.69 -23.51
CA TRP A 165 -6.03 12.37 -23.45
C TRP A 165 -6.71 12.38 -22.08
N VAL A 166 -6.43 11.39 -21.21
CA VAL A 166 -7.02 11.31 -19.86
C VAL A 166 -6.18 12.09 -18.84
N LYS A 167 -4.89 12.33 -19.12
CA LYS A 167 -3.97 13.01 -18.18
C LYS A 167 -4.45 14.36 -17.67
N PRO A 168 -5.09 15.25 -18.47
CA PRO A 168 -5.61 16.52 -17.96
C PRO A 168 -6.67 16.35 -16.87
N TYR A 169 -7.45 15.27 -16.92
CA TYR A 169 -8.52 14.98 -15.95
C TYR A 169 -8.00 14.34 -14.66
N LEU A 170 -6.71 13.95 -14.60
CA LEU A 170 -6.06 13.31 -13.45
C LEU A 170 -5.45 14.32 -12.46
N TRP A 171 -6.04 15.51 -12.33
CA TRP A 171 -5.60 16.59 -11.44
C TRP A 171 -5.64 16.21 -9.94
N TRP A 172 -6.38 15.16 -9.61
CA TRP A 172 -6.64 14.73 -8.24
C TRP A 172 -5.57 13.81 -7.64
N LYS A 173 -4.46 13.54 -8.37
CA LYS A 173 -3.32 12.74 -7.87
C LYS A 173 -2.83 13.17 -6.49
N LYS A 174 -2.76 14.49 -6.24
CA LYS A 174 -2.31 15.01 -4.94
C LYS A 174 -3.25 14.65 -3.78
N TYR A 175 -4.56 14.57 -4.05
CA TYR A 175 -5.55 14.22 -3.04
C TYR A 175 -5.50 12.74 -2.69
N LEU A 176 -5.12 11.86 -3.64
CA LEU A 176 -4.82 10.46 -3.35
C LEU A 176 -3.73 10.33 -2.29
N THR A 177 -2.61 11.04 -2.48
CA THR A 177 -1.51 11.03 -1.50
C THR A 177 -1.93 11.64 -0.16
N SER A 178 -2.78 12.66 -0.17
CA SER A 178 -3.37 13.20 1.06
C SER A 178 -4.27 12.19 1.78
N LEU A 179 -5.13 11.45 1.06
CA LEU A 179 -5.94 10.37 1.63
C LEU A 179 -5.06 9.27 2.22
N GLN A 180 -3.97 8.91 1.54
CA GLN A 180 -2.97 7.96 2.03
C GLN A 180 -2.29 8.43 3.33
N MET A 181 -2.12 9.72 3.55
CA MET A 181 -1.60 10.22 4.83
C MET A 181 -2.67 10.24 5.92
N ILE A 182 -3.91 10.58 5.56
CA ILE A 182 -5.05 10.60 6.48
C ILE A 182 -5.34 9.19 7.04
N GLN A 183 -5.24 8.13 6.21
CA GLN A 183 -5.39 6.75 6.73
C GLN A 183 -4.40 6.44 7.86
N PHE A 184 -3.14 6.87 7.76
CA PHE A 184 -2.14 6.58 8.79
C PHE A 184 -2.44 7.31 10.08
N ILE A 185 -2.98 8.53 9.99
CA ILE A 185 -3.44 9.27 11.17
C ILE A 185 -4.64 8.56 11.81
N MET A 186 -5.64 8.14 11.01
CA MET A 186 -6.83 7.48 11.54
C MET A 186 -6.50 6.15 12.22
N VAL A 187 -5.71 5.29 11.56
CA VAL A 187 -5.23 4.02 12.13
C VAL A 187 -4.36 4.30 13.35
N GLY A 188 -3.37 5.19 13.23
CA GLY A 188 -2.45 5.51 14.32
C GLY A 188 -3.16 6.03 15.56
N SER A 189 -4.22 6.84 15.40
CA SER A 189 -5.03 7.33 16.51
C SER A 189 -5.76 6.19 17.22
N LYS A 190 -6.35 5.25 16.47
CA LYS A 190 -6.99 4.06 17.04
C LYS A 190 -5.99 3.18 17.80
N CYS A 191 -4.81 2.93 17.24
CA CYS A 191 -3.77 2.16 17.92
C CYS A 191 -3.27 2.89 19.18
N LEU A 192 -3.12 4.21 19.14
CA LEU A 192 -2.70 5.02 20.29
C LEU A 192 -3.69 4.93 21.46
N LEU A 193 -5.00 4.92 21.19
CA LEU A 193 -6.01 4.75 22.24
C LEU A 193 -5.87 3.39 22.95
N VAL A 194 -5.60 2.31 22.21
CA VAL A 194 -5.40 0.96 22.77
C VAL A 194 -4.09 0.88 23.56
N VAL A 195 -3.00 1.44 23.00
CA VAL A 195 -1.66 1.43 23.59
C VAL A 195 -1.60 2.25 24.88
N SER A 196 -2.24 3.43 24.90
CA SER A 196 -2.31 4.28 26.10
C SER A 196 -3.18 3.70 27.21
N GLY A 197 -3.98 2.67 26.92
CA GLY A 197 -4.96 2.12 27.85
C GLY A 197 -6.20 3.01 28.03
N ALA A 198 -6.37 4.05 27.21
CA ALA A 198 -7.58 4.87 27.19
C ALA A 198 -8.81 4.05 26.81
N VAL A 199 -8.62 3.00 26.00
CA VAL A 199 -9.63 1.98 25.69
C VAL A 199 -9.05 0.58 25.86
N SER A 200 -9.89 -0.36 26.30
CA SER A 200 -9.51 -1.78 26.44
C SER A 200 -10.62 -2.66 25.89
N CYS A 201 -10.28 -3.60 25.01
CA CYS A 201 -11.23 -4.52 24.41
C CYS A 201 -10.66 -5.93 24.23
N GLY A 202 -9.71 -6.39 25.06
CA GLY A 202 -9.09 -7.72 24.92
C GLY A 202 -8.08 -7.86 23.78
N TYR A 203 -8.07 -6.91 22.83
CA TYR A 203 -7.10 -6.90 21.73
C TYR A 203 -5.64 -6.76 22.22
N PRO A 204 -4.68 -7.52 21.65
CA PRO A 204 -3.28 -7.47 22.07
C PRO A 204 -2.67 -6.07 21.91
N ARG A 205 -2.26 -5.47 23.03
CA ARG A 205 -1.71 -4.11 23.06
C ARG A 205 -0.38 -4.01 22.30
N GLU A 206 0.42 -5.07 22.37
CA GLU A 206 1.73 -5.19 21.74
C GLU A 206 1.61 -5.09 20.23
N TRP A 207 0.58 -5.72 19.66
CA TRP A 207 0.36 -5.69 18.22
C TRP A 207 -0.09 -4.31 17.74
N SER A 208 -0.99 -3.64 18.47
CA SER A 208 -1.33 -2.24 18.19
C SER A 208 -0.15 -1.28 18.38
N PHE A 209 0.79 -1.58 19.28
CA PHE A 209 2.03 -0.80 19.40
C PHE A 209 2.92 -0.94 18.15
N VAL A 210 3.08 -2.16 17.63
CA VAL A 210 3.78 -2.41 16.36
C VAL A 210 3.11 -1.65 15.22
N THR A 211 1.78 -1.73 15.10
CA THR A 211 1.04 -0.97 14.07
C THR A 211 1.26 0.53 14.22
N LEU A 212 1.21 1.07 15.44
CA LEU A 212 1.43 2.50 15.69
C LEU A 212 2.80 2.97 15.17
N ILE A 213 3.87 2.21 15.44
CA ILE A 213 5.21 2.50 14.92
C ILE A 213 5.20 2.52 13.38
N LEU A 214 4.57 1.52 12.76
CA LEU A 214 4.46 1.46 11.30
C LEU A 214 3.67 2.63 10.71
N MET A 215 2.58 3.06 11.35
CA MET A 215 1.78 4.21 10.89
C MET A 215 2.59 5.51 10.96
N VAL A 216 3.37 5.72 12.03
CA VAL A 216 4.24 6.90 12.16
C VAL A 216 5.33 6.89 11.10
N MET A 217 5.98 5.74 10.88
CA MET A 217 7.00 5.57 9.85
C MET A 217 6.44 5.83 8.44
N PHE A 218 5.32 5.21 8.08
CA PHE A 218 4.71 5.41 6.77
C PHE A 218 4.20 6.84 6.58
N TYR A 219 3.63 7.46 7.62
CA TYR A 219 3.27 8.87 7.55
C TYR A 219 4.48 9.75 7.21
N HIS A 220 5.62 9.52 7.86
CA HIS A 220 6.84 10.28 7.58
C HIS A 220 7.30 10.09 6.13
N LEU A 221 7.43 8.85 5.67
CA LEU A 221 7.85 8.54 4.29
C LEU A 221 6.91 9.14 3.24
N PHE A 222 5.59 9.09 3.46
CA PHE A 222 4.61 9.70 2.56
C PHE A 222 4.65 11.23 2.61
N ASN A 223 4.89 11.83 3.77
CA ASN A 223 5.03 13.28 3.90
C ASN A 223 6.29 13.80 3.18
N GLU A 224 7.41 13.10 3.28
CA GLU A 224 8.61 13.41 2.51
C GLU A 224 8.36 13.29 1.01
N PHE A 225 7.73 12.19 0.57
CA PHE A 225 7.33 12.01 -0.82
C PHE A 225 6.40 13.13 -1.31
N TYR A 226 5.43 13.53 -0.48
CA TYR A 226 4.48 14.61 -0.79
C TYR A 226 5.20 15.94 -0.99
N LYS A 227 6.06 16.32 -0.04
CA LYS A 227 6.86 17.56 -0.13
C LYS A 227 7.75 17.55 -1.36
N ALA A 228 8.49 16.46 -1.59
CA ALA A 228 9.37 16.32 -2.74
C ALA A 228 8.59 16.42 -4.08
N SER A 229 7.45 15.75 -4.19
CA SER A 229 6.67 15.68 -5.43
C SER A 229 5.88 16.95 -5.74
N TYR A 230 5.35 17.63 -4.73
CA TYR A 230 4.38 18.72 -4.92
C TYR A 230 4.93 20.11 -4.60
N SER A 231 5.91 20.24 -3.69
CA SER A 231 6.57 21.54 -3.44
C SER A 231 7.52 21.92 -4.58
N ALA A 232 8.24 20.95 -5.17
CA ALA A 232 9.07 21.17 -6.36
C ALA A 232 8.23 21.57 -7.60
N SER A 233 7.01 21.02 -7.72
CA SER A 233 6.08 21.37 -8.80
C SER A 233 5.58 22.82 -8.69
N LYS A 234 5.36 23.30 -7.44
CA LYS A 234 5.04 24.72 -7.17
C LYS A 234 6.17 25.67 -7.56
N ALA A 235 7.42 25.33 -7.25
CA ALA A 235 8.59 26.15 -7.63
C ALA A 235 8.74 26.26 -9.17
N LYS A 236 8.52 25.15 -9.89
CA LYS A 236 8.59 25.12 -11.36
C LYS A 236 7.43 25.89 -12.03
N GLN A 237 6.22 25.87 -11.48
CA GLN A 237 5.11 26.68 -11.99
C GLN A 237 5.31 28.18 -11.72
N ASN A 238 5.90 28.55 -10.58
CA ASN A 238 6.13 29.95 -10.25
C ASN A 238 7.27 30.57 -11.06
N GLY A 239 8.35 29.82 -11.36
CA GLY A 239 9.44 30.31 -12.21
C GLY A 239 9.08 30.50 -13.68
N VAL A 240 8.09 29.76 -14.19
CA VAL A 240 7.57 29.90 -15.57
C VAL A 240 6.61 31.09 -15.70
N LYS A 241 6.01 31.57 -14.61
CA LYS A 241 5.20 32.80 -14.61
C LYS A 241 6.02 34.07 -14.41
N SER A 242 7.30 33.96 -14.05
CA SER A 242 8.21 35.08 -13.83
C SER A 242 9.24 35.27 -14.95
N SER A 243 9.09 34.57 -16.08
CA SER A 243 9.94 34.69 -17.28
C SER A 243 9.07 35.05 -18.48
#